data_AF-A0A8I2YLQ1-F1
#
_entry.id   AF-A0A8I2YLQ1-F1
#
_cell.length_a   1.000
_cell.length_b   1.000
_cell.length_c   1.000
_cell.angle_alpha   90.00
_cell.angle_beta   90.00
_cell.angle_gamma   90.00
#
_symmetry.space_group_name_H-M   'P 1'
#
loop_
_entity.id
_entity.type
_entity.pdbx_description
1 polymer ?
#
loop_
_entity_poly.entity_id
_entity_poly.type
_entity_poly.pdbx_seq_one_letter_code
_entity_poly.pdbx_strand_id
1 'polypeptide(L)'
;MDQENPMPDFVDDKAHPLHEALRLAFGWDEDQAIQHLDATWRNNQEVPEPRDPPPGNNQAPPQGGPPQVRRDELAQQPEQPEQPQEKKKPTIANFEEDEPPPNAIASRPSQYALQKITAFEYVELWYFTREGCFEATKQSHS
;
A
#
# COMPACT_ATOMS: atom_id res chain seq x y z
N MET A 1 -30.23 4.26 12.47
CA MET A 1 -29.60 4.48 13.78
C MET A 1 -28.15 4.71 13.47
N ASP A 2 -27.79 5.98 13.34
CA ASP A 2 -26.43 6.42 13.12
C ASP A 2 -25.62 6.00 14.35
N GLN A 3 -24.76 5.00 14.18
CA GLN A 3 -23.81 4.61 15.20
C GLN A 3 -22.78 5.73 15.26
N GLU A 4 -23.05 6.75 16.08
CA GLU A 4 -22.02 7.71 16.47
C GLU A 4 -20.86 6.88 16.99
N ASN A 5 -19.70 6.96 16.33
CA ASN A 5 -18.49 6.31 16.79
C ASN A 5 -17.87 7.27 17.81
N PRO A 6 -18.15 7.10 19.12
CA PRO A 6 -17.71 8.06 20.10
C PRO A 6 -16.19 8.14 20.08
N MET A 7 -15.66 9.35 20.26
CA MET A 7 -14.22 9.54 20.34
C MET A 7 -13.63 8.61 21.42
N PRO A 8 -12.60 7.80 21.08
CA PRO A 8 -11.93 6.96 22.05
C PRO A 8 -11.29 7.81 23.14
N ASP A 9 -11.33 7.33 24.38
CA ASP A 9 -10.56 7.94 25.46
C ASP A 9 -9.09 7.52 25.29
N PHE A 10 -8.29 8.44 24.77
CA PHE A 10 -6.85 8.22 24.58
C PHE A 10 -6.07 8.38 25.89
N VAL A 11 -6.68 8.83 26.99
CA VAL A 11 -6.00 8.91 28.30
C VAL A 11 -6.05 7.57 29.04
N ASP A 12 -6.87 6.63 28.57
CA ASP A 12 -7.02 5.31 29.18
C ASP A 12 -5.75 4.45 29.04
N ASP A 13 -5.54 3.54 29.99
CA ASP A 13 -4.43 2.59 30.02
C ASP A 13 -4.32 1.76 28.72
N LYS A 14 -5.45 1.53 28.04
CA LYS A 14 -5.46 0.82 26.74
C LYS A 14 -4.79 1.59 25.60
N ALA A 15 -4.67 2.91 25.70
CA ALA A 15 -3.99 3.75 24.73
C ALA A 15 -2.49 3.94 25.05
N HIS A 16 -2.04 3.49 26.21
CA HIS A 16 -0.63 3.59 26.62
C HIS A 16 0.36 2.97 25.61
N PRO A 17 0.08 1.80 24.98
CA PRO A 17 0.95 1.27 23.93
C PRO A 17 1.07 2.18 22.71
N LEU A 18 0.02 2.96 22.39
CA LEU A 18 0.04 3.91 21.28
C LEU A 18 0.87 5.14 21.64
N HIS A 19 0.77 5.64 22.88
CA HIS A 19 1.61 6.74 23.36
C HIS A 19 3.08 6.34 23.39
N GLU A 20 3.38 5.14 23.89
CA GLU A 20 4.74 4.62 23.95
C GLU A 20 5.34 4.50 22.54
N ALA A 21 4.59 3.97 21.58
CA ALA A 21 5.03 3.89 20.19
C ALA A 21 5.32 5.27 19.58
N LEU A 22 4.44 6.26 19.81
CA LEU A 22 4.63 7.63 19.33
C LEU A 22 5.82 8.31 20.01
N ARG A 23 6.01 8.08 21.31
CA ARG A 23 7.15 8.59 22.07
C ARG A 23 8.48 8.01 21.58
N LEU A 24 8.53 6.71 21.28
CA LEU A 24 9.74 6.08 20.75
C LEU A 24 10.05 6.52 19.31
N ALA A 25 9.02 6.70 18.48
CA ALA A 25 9.19 7.06 17.08
C ALA A 25 9.54 8.55 16.88
N PHE A 26 8.95 9.44 17.68
CA PHE A 26 9.03 10.89 17.47
C PHE A 26 9.64 11.68 18.63
N GLY A 27 9.96 11.02 19.76
CA GLY A 27 10.50 11.67 20.95
C GLY A 27 9.49 12.54 21.70
N TRP A 28 8.19 12.36 21.43
CA TRP A 28 7.11 13.15 22.03
C TRP A 28 6.84 12.78 23.48
N ASP A 29 6.41 13.74 24.28
CA ASP A 29 5.84 13.45 25.59
C ASP A 29 4.41 12.86 25.47
N GLU A 30 3.89 12.36 26.59
CA GLU A 30 2.59 11.67 26.62
C GLU A 30 1.44 12.62 26.24
N ASP A 31 1.45 13.87 26.71
CA ASP A 31 0.44 14.87 26.36
C ASP A 31 0.47 15.22 24.87
N GLN A 32 1.67 15.31 24.28
CA GLN A 32 1.84 15.53 22.84
C GLN A 32 1.31 14.34 22.01
N ALA A 33 1.56 13.11 22.46
CA ALA A 33 1.04 11.92 21.80
C ALA A 33 -0.50 11.87 21.85
N ILE A 34 -1.09 12.15 23.02
CA ILE A 34 -2.55 12.23 23.22
C ILE A 34 -3.16 13.31 22.32
N GLN A 35 -2.57 14.51 22.32
CA GLN A 35 -3.06 15.63 21.52
C GLN A 35 -2.98 15.33 20.01
N HIS A 36 -1.94 14.64 19.57
CA HIS A 36 -1.81 14.21 18.19
C HIS A 36 -2.89 13.17 17.79
N LEU A 37 -3.17 12.21 18.66
CA LEU A 37 -4.24 11.22 18.45
C LEU A 37 -5.63 11.88 18.39
N ASP A 38 -5.90 12.86 19.24
CA ASP A 38 -7.14 13.64 19.21
C ASP A 38 -7.28 14.43 17.89
N ALA A 39 -6.23 15.13 17.47
CA ALA A 39 -6.24 15.91 16.23
C ALA A 39 -6.42 15.04 14.99
N THR A 40 -5.70 13.92 14.91
CA THR A 40 -5.79 12.97 13.79
C THR A 40 -7.15 12.28 13.75
N TRP A 41 -7.71 11.90 14.90
CA TRP A 41 -9.06 11.35 14.98
C TRP A 41 -10.10 12.34 14.46
N ARG A 42 -10.06 13.60 14.91
CA ARG A 42 -11.00 14.64 14.46
C ARG A 42 -10.90 14.90 12.96
N ASN A 43 -9.68 15.01 12.43
CA ASN A 43 -9.45 15.20 11.00
C ASN A 43 -9.93 13.99 10.17
N ASN A 44 -9.83 12.78 10.71
CA ASN A 44 -10.28 11.56 10.02
C ASN A 44 -11.80 11.33 10.14
N GLN A 45 -12.49 12.05 11.03
CA GLN A 45 -13.96 12.06 11.14
C GLN A 45 -14.62 13.03 10.17
N GLU A 46 -13.85 13.89 9.51
CA GLU A 46 -14.35 14.67 8.38
C GLU A 46 -14.68 13.68 7.25
N VAL A 47 -15.96 13.30 7.17
CA VAL A 47 -16.50 12.48 6.09
C VAL A 47 -16.04 13.13 4.78
N PRO A 48 -15.28 12.42 3.91
CA PRO A 48 -14.99 12.95 2.60
C PRO A 48 -16.33 13.22 1.93
N GLU A 49 -16.60 14.50 1.69
CA GLU A 49 -17.81 14.96 1.01
C GLU A 49 -17.99 14.06 -0.24
N PRO A 50 -19.17 13.43 -0.43
CA PRO A 50 -19.40 12.61 -1.61
C PRO A 50 -19.23 13.53 -2.80
N ARG A 51 -18.10 13.40 -3.49
CA ARG A 51 -17.82 14.13 -4.72
C ARG A 51 -18.94 13.79 -5.69
N ASP A 52 -19.89 14.71 -5.86
CA ASP A 52 -20.96 14.55 -6.84
C ASP A 52 -20.33 14.16 -8.18
N PRO A 53 -20.74 13.03 -8.80
CA PRO A 53 -20.33 12.76 -10.16
C PRO A 53 -20.82 13.93 -11.03
N PRO A 54 -19.99 14.46 -11.94
CA PRO A 54 -20.45 15.50 -12.85
C PRO A 54 -21.71 15.02 -13.59
N PRO A 55 -22.75 15.84 -13.73
CA PRO A 55 -23.99 15.42 -14.37
C PRO A 55 -23.71 14.95 -15.80
N GLY A 56 -24.34 13.83 -16.14
CA GLY A 56 -24.02 12.97 -17.27
C GLY A 56 -23.77 13.67 -18.60
N ASN A 57 -22.70 13.24 -19.26
CA ASN A 57 -22.67 13.23 -20.72
C ASN A 57 -23.04 11.82 -21.17
N ASN A 58 -24.28 11.65 -21.62
CA ASN A 58 -24.77 10.44 -22.27
C ASN A 58 -24.04 10.26 -23.60
N GLN A 59 -22.95 9.51 -23.59
CA GLN A 59 -22.53 8.77 -24.77
C GLN A 59 -22.50 7.28 -24.40
N ALA A 60 -23.54 6.59 -24.85
CA ALA A 60 -23.65 5.15 -24.74
C ALA A 60 -22.45 4.47 -25.42
N PRO A 61 -21.79 3.50 -24.78
CA PRO A 61 -21.01 2.51 -25.50
C PRO A 61 -21.96 1.45 -26.09
N PRO A 62 -21.77 1.07 -27.36
CA PRO A 62 -22.59 0.08 -28.04
C PRO A 62 -22.48 -1.29 -27.36
N GLN A 63 -23.60 -2.00 -27.26
CA GLN A 63 -23.59 -3.43 -27.00
C GLN A 63 -22.87 -4.14 -28.16
N GLY A 64 -21.87 -4.96 -27.86
CA GLY A 64 -21.12 -5.66 -28.89
C GLY A 64 -20.12 -6.69 -28.36
N GLY A 65 -20.59 -7.73 -27.66
CA GLY A 65 -19.90 -9.01 -27.43
C GLY A 65 -18.46 -8.98 -26.87
N PRO A 66 -17.81 -10.15 -26.66
CA PRO A 66 -16.38 -10.21 -26.40
C PRO A 66 -15.62 -10.39 -27.73
N PRO A 67 -14.67 -9.52 -28.10
CA PRO A 67 -13.58 -9.86 -29.00
C PRO A 67 -12.32 -10.08 -28.13
N GLN A 68 -11.93 -11.33 -27.94
CA GLN A 68 -10.83 -11.92 -28.72
C GLN A 68 -9.53 -11.12 -28.60
N VAL A 69 -8.63 -11.69 -27.79
CA VAL A 69 -7.17 -11.65 -27.93
C VAL A 69 -6.68 -10.96 -29.20
N ARG A 70 -6.23 -9.70 -29.06
CA ARG A 70 -5.12 -9.20 -29.89
C ARG A 70 -3.84 -9.39 -29.11
N ARG A 71 -3.37 -10.64 -29.20
CA ARG A 71 -1.94 -10.95 -29.17
C ARG A 71 -1.32 -10.18 -30.35
N ASP A 72 -0.20 -9.52 -30.10
CA ASP A 72 0.70 -8.86 -31.06
C ASP A 72 0.31 -7.44 -31.54
N GLU A 73 0.83 -6.43 -30.83
CA GLU A 73 1.52 -5.27 -31.42
C GLU A 73 2.51 -4.72 -30.36
N LEU A 74 3.66 -5.40 -30.22
CA LEU A 74 4.95 -5.04 -30.81
C LEU A 74 5.62 -3.84 -30.12
N ALA A 75 6.56 -4.21 -29.25
CA ALA A 75 7.87 -3.58 -29.09
C ALA A 75 7.91 -2.06 -29.17
N GLN A 76 7.80 -1.44 -28.00
CA GLN A 76 8.66 -0.33 -27.61
C GLN A 76 8.93 -0.50 -26.12
N GLN A 77 9.86 -1.41 -25.81
CA GLN A 77 10.72 -1.15 -24.67
C GLN A 77 11.40 0.19 -24.99
N PRO A 78 11.32 1.22 -24.14
CA PRO A 78 12.45 2.12 -24.07
C PRO A 78 13.62 1.21 -23.68
N GLU A 79 14.53 0.99 -24.62
CA GLU A 79 15.89 0.59 -24.31
C GLU A 79 16.37 1.60 -23.27
N GLN A 80 16.26 1.24 -22.00
CA GLN A 80 17.02 1.94 -20.99
C GLN A 80 18.46 1.77 -21.43
N PRO A 81 19.23 2.86 -21.60
CA PRO A 81 20.66 2.69 -21.79
C PRO A 81 21.13 1.83 -20.62
N GLU A 82 21.68 0.65 -20.94
CA GLU A 82 22.47 -0.15 -20.03
C GLU A 82 23.57 0.77 -19.55
N GLN A 83 23.30 1.47 -18.43
CA GLN A 83 24.35 2.01 -17.62
C GLN A 83 25.23 0.81 -17.31
N PRO A 84 26.54 0.84 -17.64
CA PRO A 84 27.43 -0.22 -17.21
C PRO A 84 27.36 -0.22 -15.69
N GLN A 85 26.55 -1.14 -15.16
CA GLN A 85 26.46 -1.40 -13.74
C GLN A 85 27.84 -1.93 -13.39
N GLU A 86 28.69 -1.02 -12.92
CA GLU A 86 29.93 -1.37 -12.27
C GLU A 86 29.57 -2.48 -11.30
N LYS A 87 30.17 -3.65 -11.52
CA LYS A 87 29.98 -4.84 -10.71
C LYS A 87 30.50 -4.51 -9.33
N LYS A 88 29.71 -3.80 -8.53
CA LYS A 88 29.94 -3.67 -7.10
C LYS A 88 29.79 -5.08 -6.60
N LYS A 89 30.93 -5.68 -6.26
CA LYS A 89 31.00 -6.94 -5.54
C LYS A 89 29.92 -6.88 -4.46
N PRO A 90 29.09 -7.92 -4.30
CA PRO A 90 28.13 -7.96 -3.22
C PRO A 90 28.92 -7.68 -1.94
N THR A 91 28.69 -6.51 -1.35
CA THR A 91 29.10 -6.26 0.03
C THR A 91 28.20 -7.19 0.82
N ILE A 92 28.74 -8.35 1.19
CA ILE A 92 28.15 -9.16 2.23
C ILE A 92 28.07 -8.24 3.45
N ALA A 93 26.83 -7.89 3.83
CA ALA A 93 26.58 -7.19 5.06
C ALA A 93 27.25 -7.98 6.20
N ASN A 94 27.79 -7.26 7.18
CA ASN A 94 28.39 -7.92 8.34
C ASN A 94 27.28 -8.72 9.03
N PHE A 95 27.47 -10.04 9.12
CA PHE A 95 26.51 -10.91 9.78
C PHE A 95 26.71 -10.75 11.28
N GLU A 96 25.75 -10.12 11.96
CA GLU A 96 25.76 -10.03 13.42
C GLU A 96 25.40 -11.41 13.99
N GLU A 97 26.40 -12.12 14.51
CA GLU A 97 26.24 -13.49 15.04
C GLU A 97 25.31 -13.56 16.26
N ASP A 98 25.15 -12.45 16.99
CA ASP A 98 24.23 -12.31 18.12
C ASP A 98 22.78 -11.98 17.70
N GLU A 99 22.51 -11.63 16.43
CA GLU A 99 21.15 -11.35 15.96
C GLU A 99 20.51 -12.63 15.38
N PRO A 100 19.42 -13.15 15.98
CA PRO A 100 18.69 -14.25 15.36
C PRO A 100 18.09 -13.77 14.03
N PRO A 101 18.07 -14.62 12.98
CA PRO A 101 17.46 -14.25 11.71
C PRO A 101 15.98 -13.88 11.91
N PRO A 102 15.44 -12.94 11.11
CA PRO A 102 14.03 -12.60 11.20
C PRO A 102 13.17 -13.84 11.06
N ASN A 103 12.21 -14.02 11.98
CA ASN A 103 11.33 -15.19 12.00
C ASN A 103 10.36 -15.22 10.80
N ALA A 104 10.31 -14.16 10.00
CA ALA A 104 9.50 -14.09 8.79
C ALA A 104 10.18 -13.27 7.70
N ILE A 105 10.08 -13.75 6.46
CA ILE A 105 10.37 -12.96 5.27
C ILE A 105 9.12 -12.15 4.95
N ALA A 106 9.24 -10.81 4.89
CA ALA A 106 8.12 -9.96 4.50
C ALA A 106 7.65 -10.31 3.08
N SER A 107 6.38 -10.67 2.93
CA SER A 107 5.76 -10.90 1.63
C SER A 107 5.77 -9.60 0.83
N ARG A 108 6.40 -9.60 -0.35
CA ARG A 108 6.32 -8.47 -1.27
C ARG A 108 4.98 -8.53 -2.01
N PRO A 109 4.26 -7.40 -2.14
CA PRO A 109 3.05 -7.36 -2.95
C PRO A 109 3.35 -7.76 -4.40
N SER A 110 2.34 -8.26 -5.10
CA SER A 110 2.51 -8.70 -6.49
C SER A 110 3.02 -7.58 -7.39
N GLN A 111 3.83 -7.93 -8.40
CA GLN A 111 4.31 -6.95 -9.38
C GLN A 111 3.15 -6.31 -10.16
N TYR A 112 2.03 -7.03 -10.32
CA TYR A 112 0.78 -6.49 -10.84
C TYR A 112 0.26 -5.34 -9.97
N ALA A 113 0.13 -5.55 -8.66
CA ALA A 113 -0.34 -4.52 -7.74
C ALA A 113 0.56 -3.27 -7.75
N LEU A 114 1.87 -3.46 -7.78
CA LEU A 114 2.83 -2.37 -7.87
C LEU A 114 2.66 -1.53 -9.16
N GLN A 115 2.42 -2.19 -10.29
CA GLN A 115 2.17 -1.49 -11.57
C GLN A 115 0.87 -0.69 -11.52
N LYS A 116 -0.22 -1.26 -11.00
CA LYS A 116 -1.50 -0.57 -10.85
C LYS A 116 -1.38 0.64 -9.93
N ILE A 117 -0.70 0.51 -8.79
CA ILE A 117 -0.44 1.62 -7.87
C ILE A 117 0.35 2.73 -8.56
N THR A 118 1.40 2.39 -9.31
CA THR A 118 2.23 3.36 -10.05
C THR A 118 1.41 4.10 -11.11
N ALA A 119 0.44 3.41 -11.73
CA ALA A 119 -0.49 3.98 -12.69
C ALA A 119 -1.69 4.70 -12.05
N PHE A 120 -1.75 4.79 -10.70
CA PHE A 120 -2.90 5.30 -9.95
C PHE A 120 -4.23 4.61 -10.31
N GLU A 121 -4.15 3.32 -10.67
CA GLU A 121 -5.30 2.49 -11.00
C GLU A 121 -5.79 1.68 -9.80
N TYR A 122 -7.07 1.31 -9.85
CA TYR A 122 -7.65 0.40 -8.86
C TYR A 122 -6.93 -0.95 -8.85
N VAL A 123 -6.64 -1.44 -7.65
CA VAL A 123 -6.09 -2.76 -7.39
C VAL A 123 -6.87 -3.42 -6.26
N GLU A 124 -7.23 -4.69 -6.46
CA GLU A 124 -7.90 -5.46 -5.42
C GLU A 124 -6.96 -5.76 -4.24
N LEU A 125 -7.47 -5.60 -3.02
CA LEU A 125 -6.71 -5.84 -1.78
C LEU A 125 -6.22 -7.30 -1.66
N TRP A 126 -6.84 -8.23 -2.38
CA TRP A 126 -6.41 -9.62 -2.44
C TRP A 126 -4.94 -9.77 -2.87
N TYR A 127 -4.42 -8.91 -3.74
CA TYR A 127 -3.02 -8.94 -4.18
C TYR A 127 -1.99 -8.57 -3.10
N PHE A 128 -2.44 -8.11 -1.93
CA PHE A 128 -1.62 -7.82 -0.75
C PHE A 128 -1.71 -8.93 0.31
N THR A 129 -2.54 -9.96 0.07
CA THR A 129 -2.59 -11.16 0.91
C THR A 129 -1.44 -12.11 0.56
N ARG A 130 -1.09 -13.01 1.48
CA ARG A 130 -0.02 -14.00 1.26
C ARG A 130 -0.33 -14.88 0.05
N GLU A 131 -1.58 -15.29 -0.07
CA GLU A 131 -2.10 -16.13 -1.15
C GLU A 131 -2.02 -15.39 -2.48
N GLY A 132 -2.47 -14.13 -2.53
CA GLY A 132 -2.41 -13.31 -3.75
C GLY A 132 -1.00 -12.97 -4.20
N CYS A 133 -0.07 -12.76 -3.26
CA CYS A 133 1.35 -12.58 -3.58
C CYS A 133 1.93 -13.86 -4.22
N PHE A 134 1.67 -15.02 -3.63
CA PHE A 134 2.19 -16.30 -4.12
C PHE A 134 1.62 -16.68 -5.49
N GLU A 135 0.32 -16.57 -5.69
CA GLU A 135 -0.35 -16.82 -6.96
C GLU A 135 0.21 -15.95 -8.09
N ALA A 136 0.39 -14.65 -7.84
CA ALA A 136 0.93 -13.74 -8.84
C ALA A 136 2.38 -14.08 -9.22
N THR A 137 3.21 -14.54 -8.27
CA THR A 137 4.58 -14.99 -8.57
C THR A 137 4.63 -16.26 -9.41
N LYS A 138 3.62 -17.13 -9.35
CA LYS A 138 3.55 -18.34 -10.18
C LYS A 138 3.21 -18.02 -11.63
N GLN A 139 2.40 -16.99 -11.85
CA GLN A 139 1.93 -16.60 -13.19
C GLN A 139 2.98 -15.82 -13.99
N SER A 140 4.05 -15.30 -13.36
CA SER A 140 5.15 -14.61 -14.04
C SER A 140 6.22 -15.52 -14.65
N HIS A 141 6.13 -16.85 -14.44
CA HIS A 141 7.14 -17.83 -14.89
C HIS A 141 6.65 -18.76 -16.01
N SER A 142 5.55 -18.43 -16.70
CA SER A 142 5.02 -19.22 -17.82
C SER A 142 5.16 -18.54 -19.17
#